data_AF-A0A8K0QGN8-F1
#
_entry.id   AF-A0A8K0QGN8-F1
#
_cell.length_a   1.000
_cell.length_b   1.000
_cell.length_c   1.000
_cell.angle_alpha   90.00
_cell.angle_beta   90.00
_cell.angle_gamma   90.00
#
_symmetry.space_group_name_H-M   'P 1'
#
loop_
_entity.id
_entity.type
_entity.pdbx_description
1 polymer ?
#
loop_
_entity_poly.entity_id
_entity_poly.type
_entity_poly.pdbx_seq_one_letter_code
_entity_poly.pdbx_strand_id
1 'polypeptide(L)'
;MGASAIVTLAIGVIGAIGLFAICRPRSVLGSPPCPKLAPYQTPEKTSRTPRSKFTFRLRQCPSTANDQALRRLLSEFFPDIAPGDVCIRSLAKNVAPAGRDPGPNVATLTFKKLPLQIETEVQNRDKNEWAVCGTWKGKPCELILDMHFHGMTPLNDVGERRHKFDCIAISGLDSHPFGSWKSKRDEDTFMWLRDALPRLRPDMRTILYGYDTTLTESNSFKSIKDIAWSLIENLKCMKPKPLVVIAHSLGGIIFQEALVGLDKDEAAEQVLLNYVRGGVFFGVPSKGMETDALRAMVDGEPTEQLLDDLSIESTYLNKLDDDFKSIASGEKMKLFWAYETKTTPTVAVGQPEKYRRTDGYFERSGPHKVLVSRESATGGRYSPTGPRSASNFPIDENHSDMVKFHNGDSNLDVVFNKLTQICNA
;
A
#
# COMPACT_ATOMS: atom_id res chain seq x y z
N MET A 1 57.83 -3.61 -25.35
CA MET A 1 58.41 -4.40 -26.46
C MET A 1 59.09 -5.62 -25.88
N GLY A 2 58.59 -6.82 -26.22
CA GLY A 2 59.26 -8.14 -26.12
C GLY A 2 59.61 -8.68 -24.71
N ALA A 3 59.56 -9.96 -24.38
CA ALA A 3 59.19 -11.18 -25.10
C ALA A 3 59.15 -12.37 -24.11
N SER A 4 58.24 -13.34 -24.34
CA SER A 4 58.43 -14.81 -24.33
C SER A 4 59.03 -15.54 -23.10
N ALA A 5 58.73 -16.81 -22.76
CA ALA A 5 57.92 -17.89 -23.33
C ALA A 5 57.99 -19.13 -22.39
N ILE A 6 56.89 -19.92 -22.32
CA ILE A 6 56.75 -21.41 -22.45
C ILE A 6 57.62 -22.31 -21.51
N VAL A 7 57.12 -23.32 -20.76
CA VAL A 7 56.89 -24.78 -21.08
C VAL A 7 56.47 -25.44 -19.72
N THR A 8 55.37 -26.18 -19.47
CA THR A 8 54.76 -27.45 -19.95
C THR A 8 55.26 -28.77 -19.28
N LEU A 9 54.29 -29.63 -18.89
CA LEU A 9 54.28 -31.10 -18.63
C LEU A 9 54.83 -31.61 -17.27
N ALA A 10 54.07 -32.25 -16.35
CA ALA A 10 53.30 -33.51 -16.34
C ALA A 10 54.13 -34.81 -16.26
N ILE A 11 53.80 -35.67 -15.28
CA ILE A 11 53.99 -37.15 -15.07
C ILE A 11 53.77 -37.34 -13.55
N GLY A 12 52.92 -38.20 -12.98
CA GLY A 12 52.35 -39.48 -13.39
C GLY A 12 52.97 -40.61 -12.56
N VAL A 13 52.13 -41.51 -11.99
CA VAL A 13 52.35 -42.97 -11.76
C VAL A 13 52.50 -43.50 -10.29
N ILE A 14 51.44 -44.24 -9.87
CA ILE A 14 51.33 -45.61 -9.25
C ILE A 14 52.08 -45.91 -7.93
N GLY A 15 51.59 -46.63 -6.91
CA GLY A 15 50.35 -47.39 -6.66
C GLY A 15 50.57 -48.49 -5.59
N ALA A 16 49.46 -48.98 -5.00
CA ALA A 16 49.23 -50.34 -4.42
C ALA A 16 49.92 -50.65 -3.04
N ILE A 17 49.49 -51.55 -2.12
CA ILE A 17 48.60 -52.72 -2.00
C ILE A 17 48.20 -52.88 -0.51
N GLY A 18 47.03 -53.46 -0.21
CA GLY A 18 46.74 -54.06 1.11
C GLY A 18 45.49 -54.94 1.12
N LEU A 19 45.67 -56.23 0.88
CA LEU A 19 44.67 -57.30 0.81
C LEU A 19 44.53 -58.01 2.17
N PHE A 20 43.32 -58.34 2.63
CA PHE A 20 43.09 -59.51 3.51
C PHE A 20 41.70 -60.11 3.30
N ALA A 21 41.63 -61.43 3.45
CA ALA A 21 40.71 -62.34 2.78
C ALA A 21 39.54 -62.85 3.65
N ILE A 22 38.40 -63.07 2.99
CA ILE A 22 37.47 -64.23 3.00
C ILE A 22 37.15 -64.93 4.35
N CYS A 23 35.85 -64.91 4.71
CA CYS A 23 35.07 -66.10 5.10
C CYS A 23 33.55 -65.83 4.99
N ARG A 24 32.82 -66.72 4.30
CA ARG A 24 31.35 -66.89 4.39
C ARG A 24 31.08 -68.25 5.03
N PRO A 25 29.97 -68.43 5.77
CA PRO A 25 28.86 -69.17 5.15
C PRO A 25 27.43 -68.78 5.58
N ARG A 26 26.54 -69.09 4.62
CA ARG A 26 25.13 -69.53 4.69
C ARG A 26 23.99 -68.62 5.18
N SER A 27 23.04 -68.55 4.25
CA SER A 27 21.70 -67.98 4.18
C SER A 27 20.66 -68.63 5.10
N VAL A 28 19.77 -67.80 5.66
CA VAL A 28 18.36 -68.13 5.93
C VAL A 28 17.50 -66.98 5.40
N LEU A 29 16.37 -67.35 4.79
CA LEU A 29 15.52 -66.58 3.88
C LEU A 29 14.92 -65.29 4.47
N GLY A 30 15.07 -64.20 3.72
CA GLY A 30 14.35 -62.94 3.90
C GLY A 30 13.15 -62.82 2.95
N SER A 31 12.16 -62.07 3.43
CA SER A 31 10.84 -61.72 2.88
C SER A 31 10.83 -61.26 1.40
N PRO A 32 9.68 -61.35 0.70
CA PRO A 32 9.58 -60.97 -0.70
C PRO A 32 9.77 -59.45 -0.91
N PRO A 33 10.37 -59.01 -2.03
CA PRO A 33 10.56 -57.60 -2.33
C PRO A 33 9.26 -56.91 -2.77
N CYS A 34 8.98 -55.73 -2.21
CA CYS A 34 7.91 -54.84 -2.65
C CYS A 34 8.06 -54.45 -4.14
N PRO A 35 6.95 -54.35 -4.90
CA PRO A 35 7.00 -53.93 -6.30
C PRO A 35 7.50 -52.48 -6.42
N LYS A 36 8.46 -52.26 -7.33
CA LYS A 36 8.99 -50.93 -7.66
C LYS A 36 7.90 -50.10 -8.34
N LEU A 37 7.45 -49.04 -7.67
CA LEU A 37 6.58 -48.00 -8.22
C LEU A 37 7.30 -47.31 -9.40
N ALA A 38 6.60 -47.20 -10.53
CA ALA A 38 7.05 -46.41 -11.67
C ALA A 38 7.24 -44.93 -11.26
N PRO A 39 8.23 -44.22 -11.84
CA PRO A 39 8.45 -42.82 -11.50
C PRO A 39 7.20 -41.99 -11.80
N TYR A 40 6.77 -41.24 -10.78
CA TYR A 40 5.66 -40.30 -10.84
C TYR A 40 5.93 -39.26 -11.95
N GLN A 41 5.19 -39.35 -13.05
CA GLN A 41 5.17 -38.30 -14.07
C GLN A 41 4.49 -37.08 -13.44
N THR A 42 5.27 -36.04 -13.19
CA THR A 42 4.74 -34.73 -12.81
C THR A 42 3.73 -34.27 -13.85
N PRO A 43 2.51 -33.87 -13.47
CA PRO A 43 1.56 -33.32 -14.42
C PRO A 43 2.21 -32.10 -15.10
N GLU A 44 2.12 -32.05 -16.43
CA GLU A 44 2.52 -30.88 -17.22
C GLU A 44 1.95 -29.63 -16.57
N LYS A 45 2.84 -28.70 -16.20
CA LYS A 45 2.46 -27.34 -15.83
C LYS A 45 1.75 -26.75 -17.04
N THR A 46 0.43 -26.77 -17.06
CA THR A 46 -0.36 -25.87 -17.89
C THR A 46 0.21 -24.47 -17.64
N SER A 47 0.81 -23.86 -18.66
CA SER A 47 1.34 -22.51 -18.56
C SER A 47 0.17 -21.56 -18.29
N ARG A 48 -0.14 -21.31 -17.01
CA ARG A 48 -1.00 -20.19 -16.63
C ARG A 48 -0.30 -18.96 -17.15
N THR A 49 -0.92 -18.28 -18.10
CA THR A 49 -0.55 -16.92 -18.49
C THR A 49 -0.34 -16.10 -17.21
N PRO A 50 0.78 -15.35 -17.09
CA PRO A 50 1.03 -14.55 -15.90
C PRO A 50 -0.16 -13.62 -15.68
N ARG A 51 -0.88 -13.78 -14.56
CA ARG A 51 -1.88 -12.78 -14.15
C ARG A 51 -1.15 -11.45 -14.01
N SER A 52 -1.64 -10.40 -14.67
CA SER A 52 -1.11 -9.06 -14.47
C SER A 52 -1.17 -8.70 -12.99
N LYS A 53 -0.02 -8.33 -12.40
CA LYS A 53 0.07 -7.95 -10.98
C LYS A 53 -0.48 -6.54 -10.72
N PHE A 54 -0.75 -5.78 -11.77
CA PHE A 54 -1.16 -4.38 -11.72
C PHE A 54 -2.64 -4.25 -11.36
N THR A 55 -2.93 -3.33 -10.44
CA THR A 55 -4.28 -2.90 -10.13
C THR A 55 -4.46 -1.49 -10.66
N PHE A 56 -5.55 -1.28 -11.39
CA PHE A 56 -5.89 -0.02 -12.01
C PHE A 56 -7.12 0.57 -11.35
N ARG A 57 -7.21 1.89 -11.38
CA ARG A 57 -8.43 2.65 -11.15
C ARG A 57 -9.04 3.01 -12.50
N LEU A 58 -10.34 2.83 -12.63
CA LEU A 58 -11.11 3.26 -13.79
C LEU A 58 -12.04 4.38 -13.36
N ARG A 59 -11.78 5.58 -13.84
CA ARG A 59 -12.58 6.78 -13.58
C ARG A 59 -13.53 7.03 -14.75
N GLN A 60 -14.47 7.94 -14.51
CA GLN A 60 -15.50 8.33 -15.48
C GLN A 60 -16.43 7.16 -15.92
N CYS A 61 -16.56 6.12 -15.09
CA CYS A 61 -17.49 5.03 -15.37
C CYS A 61 -18.93 5.55 -15.43
N PRO A 62 -19.74 5.23 -16.46
CA PRO A 62 -21.13 5.67 -16.50
C PRO A 62 -21.88 5.28 -15.22
N SER A 63 -22.61 6.22 -14.63
CA SER A 63 -23.29 6.02 -13.33
C SER A 63 -24.31 4.87 -13.32
N THR A 64 -24.84 4.53 -14.50
CA THR A 64 -25.79 3.41 -14.72
C THR A 64 -25.14 2.09 -15.15
N ALA A 65 -23.82 2.06 -15.33
CA ALA A 65 -23.10 0.85 -15.70
C ALA A 65 -22.94 -0.06 -14.48
N ASN A 66 -23.17 -1.36 -14.69
CA ASN A 66 -22.81 -2.41 -13.73
C ASN A 66 -21.51 -3.10 -14.14
N ASP A 67 -21.01 -4.03 -13.32
CA ASP A 67 -19.78 -4.78 -13.58
C ASP A 67 -19.75 -5.40 -14.99
N GLN A 68 -20.81 -6.12 -15.37
CA GLN A 68 -20.88 -6.78 -16.68
C GLN A 68 -20.81 -5.79 -17.84
N ALA A 69 -21.48 -4.64 -17.73
CA ALA A 69 -21.48 -3.61 -18.75
C ALA A 69 -20.11 -2.92 -18.87
N LEU A 70 -19.44 -2.63 -17.75
CA LEU A 70 -18.10 -2.05 -17.77
C LEU A 70 -17.06 -2.99 -18.37
N ARG A 71 -17.15 -4.30 -18.10
CA ARG A 71 -16.27 -5.30 -18.73
C ARG A 71 -16.41 -5.32 -20.24
N ARG A 72 -17.65 -5.26 -20.74
CA ARG A 72 -17.91 -5.18 -22.19
C ARG A 72 -17.36 -3.90 -22.79
N LEU A 73 -17.60 -2.76 -22.13
CA LEU A 73 -17.10 -1.46 -22.57
C LEU A 73 -15.56 -1.43 -22.63
N LEU A 74 -14.88 -2.02 -21.63
CA LEU A 74 -13.42 -2.17 -21.65
C LEU A 74 -12.93 -3.10 -22.76
N SER A 75 -13.66 -4.16 -23.09
CA SER A 75 -13.35 -5.04 -24.23
C SER A 75 -13.58 -4.38 -25.59
N GLU A 76 -14.48 -3.40 -25.67
CA GLU A 76 -14.62 -2.55 -26.86
C GLU A 76 -13.40 -1.62 -27.02
N PHE A 77 -12.84 -1.13 -25.91
CA PHE A 77 -11.63 -0.29 -25.91
C PHE A 77 -10.34 -1.05 -26.16
N PHE A 78 -10.26 -2.26 -25.60
CA PHE A 78 -9.12 -3.14 -25.70
C PHE A 78 -9.56 -4.43 -26.42
N PRO A 79 -9.57 -4.46 -27.77
CA PRO A 79 -10.12 -5.58 -28.53
C PRO A 79 -9.44 -6.93 -28.26
N ASP A 80 -8.21 -6.91 -27.75
CA ASP A 80 -7.46 -8.10 -27.35
C ASP A 80 -7.86 -8.64 -25.96
N ILE A 81 -8.67 -7.91 -25.20
CA ILE A 81 -9.14 -8.25 -23.85
C ILE A 81 -10.59 -8.70 -23.90
N ALA A 82 -10.87 -9.96 -23.56
CA ALA A 82 -12.25 -10.43 -23.43
C ALA A 82 -12.90 -9.92 -22.13
N PRO A 83 -14.25 -9.83 -22.02
CA PRO A 83 -14.90 -9.38 -20.79
C PRO A 83 -14.56 -10.25 -19.56
N GLY A 84 -14.22 -11.53 -19.80
CA GLY A 84 -13.78 -12.47 -18.78
C GLY A 84 -12.32 -12.26 -18.33
N ASP A 85 -11.53 -11.47 -19.06
CA ASP A 85 -10.15 -11.11 -18.72
C ASP A 85 -10.07 -9.89 -17.80
N VAL A 86 -11.12 -9.08 -17.74
CA VAL A 86 -11.23 -7.98 -16.78
C VAL A 86 -11.72 -8.54 -15.44
N CYS A 87 -11.15 -8.10 -14.33
CA CYS A 87 -11.64 -8.43 -12.99
C CYS A 87 -11.85 -7.12 -12.22
N ILE A 88 -13.09 -6.65 -12.17
CA ILE A 88 -13.50 -5.50 -11.37
C ILE A 88 -13.72 -5.99 -9.93
N ARG A 89 -13.06 -5.32 -8.98
CA ARG A 89 -13.12 -5.65 -7.55
C ARG A 89 -13.90 -4.61 -6.74
N SER A 90 -14.03 -3.39 -7.26
CA SER A 90 -14.93 -2.38 -6.72
C SER A 90 -15.54 -1.56 -7.84
N LEU A 91 -16.78 -1.11 -7.61
CA LEU A 91 -17.48 -0.13 -8.43
C LEU A 91 -18.30 0.73 -7.46
N ALA A 92 -18.01 2.02 -7.39
CA ALA A 92 -18.53 2.92 -6.38
C ALA A 92 -18.88 4.28 -6.96
N LYS A 93 -19.90 4.94 -6.39
CA LYS A 93 -20.18 6.35 -6.68
C LYS A 93 -19.01 7.22 -6.25
N ASN A 94 -18.70 8.24 -7.04
CA ASN A 94 -17.66 9.19 -6.67
C ASN A 94 -18.06 9.99 -5.41
N VAL A 95 -17.09 10.63 -4.79
CA VAL A 95 -17.34 11.55 -3.69
C VAL A 95 -17.85 12.87 -4.24
N ALA A 96 -18.91 13.40 -3.64
CA ALA A 96 -19.46 14.71 -4.00
C ALA A 96 -20.13 15.41 -2.82
N PRO A 97 -20.29 16.74 -2.89
CA PRO A 97 -20.98 17.52 -1.87
C PRO A 97 -22.46 17.13 -1.72
N ALA A 98 -23.06 17.52 -0.59
CA ALA A 98 -24.48 17.30 -0.34
C ALA A 98 -25.36 17.94 -1.44
N GLY A 99 -26.32 17.18 -1.97
CA GLY A 99 -27.28 17.67 -2.97
C GLY A 99 -26.73 17.81 -4.39
N ARG A 100 -25.45 17.46 -4.63
CA ARG A 100 -24.88 17.39 -5.97
C ARG A 100 -24.88 15.95 -6.48
N ASP A 101 -25.01 15.81 -7.80
CA ASP A 101 -24.79 14.55 -8.46
C ASP A 101 -23.32 14.12 -8.24
N PRO A 102 -23.05 12.91 -7.71
CA PRO A 102 -21.69 12.37 -7.64
C PRO A 102 -21.04 12.23 -9.02
N GLY A 103 -21.82 12.30 -10.09
CA GLY A 103 -21.33 12.17 -11.44
C GLY A 103 -20.94 10.72 -11.74
N PRO A 104 -19.91 10.49 -12.56
CA PRO A 104 -19.54 9.15 -12.96
C PRO A 104 -18.94 8.33 -11.80
N ASN A 105 -19.16 7.03 -11.86
CA ASN A 105 -18.61 6.07 -10.89
C ASN A 105 -17.10 5.88 -11.08
N VAL A 106 -16.48 5.30 -10.07
CA VAL A 106 -15.08 4.86 -10.05
C VAL A 106 -15.03 3.36 -9.77
N ALA A 107 -14.15 2.65 -10.47
CA ALA A 107 -13.93 1.23 -10.26
C ALA A 107 -12.46 0.92 -9.98
N THR A 108 -12.18 -0.19 -9.31
CA THR A 108 -10.85 -0.79 -9.30
C THR A 108 -10.89 -2.12 -10.03
N LEU A 109 -9.88 -2.37 -10.86
CA LEU A 109 -9.83 -3.56 -11.69
C LEU A 109 -8.41 -4.07 -11.91
N THR A 110 -8.34 -5.31 -12.36
CA THR A 110 -7.12 -5.96 -12.83
C THR A 110 -7.43 -6.66 -14.15
N PHE A 111 -6.43 -6.83 -15.00
CA PHE A 111 -6.57 -7.63 -16.21
C PHE A 111 -5.85 -8.98 -16.02
N LYS A 112 -6.39 -10.07 -16.56
CA LYS A 112 -5.69 -11.37 -16.56
C LYS A 112 -4.42 -11.31 -17.41
N LYS A 113 -4.45 -10.56 -18.50
CA LYS A 113 -3.31 -10.18 -19.35
C LYS A 113 -3.40 -8.68 -19.62
N LEU A 114 -2.28 -7.97 -19.72
CA LEU A 114 -2.32 -6.54 -20.01
C LEU A 114 -2.87 -6.30 -21.44
N PRO A 115 -3.65 -5.24 -21.66
CA PRO A 115 -4.02 -4.84 -23.01
C PRO A 115 -2.78 -4.46 -23.83
N LEU A 116 -2.64 -5.01 -25.03
CA LEU A 116 -1.48 -4.75 -25.91
C LEU A 116 -1.22 -3.25 -26.13
N GLN A 117 -2.29 -2.45 -26.17
CA GLN A 117 -2.23 -1.00 -26.38
C GLN A 117 -1.48 -0.24 -25.26
N ILE A 118 -1.50 -0.77 -24.03
CA ILE A 118 -0.87 -0.12 -22.87
C ILE A 118 0.25 -0.97 -22.26
N GLU A 119 0.45 -2.19 -22.75
CA GLU A 119 1.36 -3.16 -22.14
C GLU A 119 2.78 -2.63 -22.03
N THR A 120 3.35 -2.11 -23.12
CA THR A 120 4.70 -1.53 -23.14
C THR A 120 4.82 -0.34 -22.20
N GLU A 121 3.86 0.60 -22.24
CA GLU A 121 3.89 1.79 -21.38
C GLU A 121 3.74 1.43 -19.90
N VAL A 122 2.93 0.43 -19.57
CA VAL A 122 2.77 -0.10 -18.20
C VAL A 122 4.03 -0.82 -17.73
N GLN A 123 4.69 -1.59 -18.61
CA GLN A 123 5.89 -2.35 -18.28
C GLN A 123 7.12 -1.45 -18.14
N ASN A 124 7.27 -0.47 -19.04
CA ASN A 124 8.37 0.50 -19.05
C ASN A 124 8.13 1.68 -18.09
N ARG A 125 6.87 1.92 -17.72
CA ARG A 125 6.43 3.02 -16.83
C ARG A 125 6.60 4.42 -17.40
N ASP A 126 6.56 4.50 -18.72
CA ASP A 126 6.54 5.75 -19.45
C ASP A 126 5.25 6.55 -19.19
N LYS A 127 4.18 5.85 -18.78
CA LYS A 127 2.85 6.43 -18.56
C LYS A 127 2.09 5.70 -17.46
N ASN A 128 1.27 6.44 -16.71
CA ASN A 128 0.47 5.90 -15.60
C ASN A 128 -1.05 6.21 -15.72
N GLU A 129 -1.47 6.79 -16.83
CA GLU A 129 -2.85 7.18 -17.11
C GLU A 129 -3.19 7.11 -18.62
N TRP A 130 -4.38 6.64 -18.94
CA TRP A 130 -4.88 6.45 -20.31
C TRP A 130 -6.35 6.86 -20.39
N ALA A 131 -6.66 7.84 -21.25
CA ALA A 131 -8.03 8.12 -21.64
C ALA A 131 -8.42 7.19 -22.80
N VAL A 132 -9.59 6.56 -22.69
CA VAL A 132 -10.15 5.69 -23.73
C VAL A 132 -11.57 6.14 -24.08
N CYS A 133 -11.79 6.41 -25.36
CA CYS A 133 -13.03 7.00 -25.88
C CYS A 133 -13.92 5.95 -26.54
N GLY A 134 -15.23 6.02 -26.28
CA GLY A 134 -16.24 5.13 -26.82
C GLY A 134 -17.63 5.70 -26.83
N THR A 135 -18.60 4.79 -26.83
CA THR A 135 -20.00 5.16 -26.72
C THR A 135 -20.70 4.40 -25.60
N TRP A 136 -21.51 5.11 -24.82
CA TRP A 136 -22.39 4.53 -23.81
C TRP A 136 -23.82 4.94 -24.13
N LYS A 137 -24.68 3.96 -24.44
CA LYS A 137 -26.09 4.18 -24.83
C LYS A 137 -26.21 5.22 -25.96
N GLY A 138 -25.34 5.11 -26.97
CA GLY A 138 -25.33 5.99 -28.15
C GLY A 138 -24.75 7.38 -27.93
N LYS A 139 -24.23 7.70 -26.75
CA LYS A 139 -23.54 8.98 -26.46
C LYS A 139 -22.03 8.77 -26.32
N PRO A 140 -21.20 9.74 -26.73
CA PRO A 140 -19.76 9.70 -26.43
C PRO A 140 -19.50 9.49 -24.94
N CYS A 141 -18.56 8.62 -24.62
CA CYS A 141 -18.14 8.29 -23.27
C CYS A 141 -16.61 8.17 -23.26
N GLU A 142 -15.96 8.86 -22.33
CA GLU A 142 -14.53 8.68 -22.05
C GLU A 142 -14.41 7.93 -20.72
N LEU A 143 -13.54 6.92 -20.67
CA LEU A 143 -13.08 6.35 -19.41
C LEU A 143 -11.62 6.74 -19.22
N ILE A 144 -11.21 6.92 -17.98
CA ILE A 144 -9.80 7.15 -17.65
C ILE A 144 -9.29 5.98 -16.82
N LEU A 145 -8.36 5.23 -17.37
CA LEU A 145 -7.66 4.18 -16.68
C LEU A 145 -6.37 4.76 -16.08
N ASP A 146 -6.16 4.62 -14.78
CA ASP A 146 -4.92 5.07 -14.14
C ASP A 146 -4.37 4.03 -13.16
N MET A 147 -3.08 4.13 -12.85
CA MET A 147 -2.41 3.28 -11.86
C MET A 147 -1.86 4.06 -10.67
N HIS A 148 -1.92 5.39 -10.66
CA HIS A 148 -1.31 6.22 -9.61
C HIS A 148 -2.26 6.47 -8.42
N PHE A 149 -3.59 6.37 -8.62
CA PHE A 149 -4.60 6.54 -7.57
C PHE A 149 -4.58 7.90 -6.85
N HIS A 150 -4.09 8.97 -7.48
CA HIS A 150 -4.10 10.31 -6.88
C HIS A 150 -5.53 10.85 -6.74
N GLY A 151 -5.76 11.62 -5.68
CA GLY A 151 -7.08 12.10 -5.27
C GLY A 151 -7.89 11.04 -4.52
N MET A 152 -9.19 11.31 -4.39
CA MET A 152 -10.12 10.42 -3.70
C MET A 152 -10.51 9.22 -4.60
N THR A 153 -10.41 8.02 -4.05
CA THR A 153 -10.84 6.77 -4.69
C THR A 153 -11.79 6.00 -3.76
N PRO A 154 -13.12 6.11 -3.95
CA PRO A 154 -14.07 5.25 -3.27
C PRO A 154 -13.84 3.77 -3.61
N LEU A 155 -13.70 2.93 -2.59
CA LEU A 155 -13.36 1.51 -2.73
C LEU A 155 -14.59 0.60 -2.62
N ASN A 156 -15.72 1.13 -2.21
CA ASN A 156 -17.00 0.43 -2.16
C ASN A 156 -18.17 1.41 -2.27
N ASP A 157 -19.29 0.94 -2.81
CA ASP A 157 -20.55 1.68 -2.75
C ASP A 157 -21.30 1.34 -1.47
N VAL A 158 -21.93 2.34 -0.87
CA VAL A 158 -22.81 2.15 0.29
C VAL A 158 -24.14 2.81 -0.02
N GLY A 159 -25.21 2.01 0.03
CA GLY A 159 -26.56 2.52 -0.22
C GLY A 159 -26.91 3.65 0.77
N GLU A 160 -27.53 4.72 0.28
CA GLU A 160 -27.73 5.97 1.03
C GLU A 160 -28.38 5.80 2.40
N ARG A 161 -29.34 4.86 2.53
CA ARG A 161 -30.02 4.55 3.80
C ARG A 161 -29.12 3.87 4.82
N ARG A 162 -28.07 3.17 4.37
CA ARG A 162 -27.10 2.45 5.22
C ARG A 162 -25.82 3.25 5.46
N HIS A 163 -25.53 4.27 4.64
CA HIS A 163 -24.28 5.02 4.70
C HIS A 163 -24.22 5.92 5.95
N LYS A 164 -23.56 5.43 6.98
CA LYS A 164 -23.39 6.12 8.26
C LYS A 164 -22.03 6.78 8.40
N PHE A 165 -20.97 6.17 7.87
CA PHE A 165 -19.59 6.62 8.06
C PHE A 165 -18.84 6.72 6.75
N ASP A 166 -17.93 7.68 6.66
CA ASP A 166 -16.84 7.67 5.69
C ASP A 166 -15.55 7.26 6.41
N CYS A 167 -14.69 6.51 5.74
CA CYS A 167 -13.38 6.12 6.24
C CYS A 167 -12.31 6.44 5.21
N ILE A 168 -11.42 7.37 5.52
CA ILE A 168 -10.34 7.77 4.62
C ILE A 168 -9.04 7.07 5.02
N ALA A 169 -8.41 6.42 4.04
CA ALA A 169 -7.10 5.80 4.18
C ALA A 169 -6.02 6.65 3.51
N ILE A 170 -4.95 6.97 4.25
CA ILE A 170 -3.87 7.86 3.82
C ILE A 170 -2.53 7.13 3.98
N SER A 171 -1.84 6.89 2.87
CA SER A 171 -0.55 6.19 2.83
C SER A 171 0.63 7.07 3.25
N GLY A 172 1.81 6.46 3.42
CA GLY A 172 3.03 7.17 3.82
C GLY A 172 3.86 7.72 2.65
N LEU A 173 5.02 8.28 3.01
CA LEU A 173 6.04 8.77 2.09
C LEU A 173 6.61 7.64 1.21
N ASP A 174 7.00 7.98 -0.03
CA ASP A 174 7.58 7.05 -1.00
C ASP A 174 6.80 5.74 -1.08
N SER A 175 5.47 5.84 -1.22
CA SER A 175 4.59 4.67 -1.22
C SER A 175 3.41 4.79 -2.17
N HIS A 176 3.10 3.69 -2.86
CA HIS A 176 1.96 3.63 -3.77
C HIS A 176 0.63 3.65 -3.01
N PRO A 177 -0.30 4.59 -3.24
CA PRO A 177 -1.53 4.71 -2.44
C PRO A 177 -2.30 3.40 -2.31
N PHE A 178 -2.60 2.71 -3.42
CA PHE A 178 -3.26 1.41 -3.36
C PHE A 178 -2.35 0.27 -2.83
N GLY A 179 -1.09 0.23 -3.30
CA GLY A 179 -0.13 -0.83 -2.98
C GLY A 179 0.29 -0.87 -1.51
N SER A 180 0.26 0.26 -0.80
CA SER A 180 0.59 0.36 0.63
C SER A 180 -0.30 -0.51 1.51
N TRP A 181 -1.54 -0.77 1.08
CA TRP A 181 -2.53 -1.54 1.85
C TRP A 181 -2.74 -2.96 1.30
N LYS A 182 -2.04 -3.31 0.21
CA LYS A 182 -2.19 -4.59 -0.48
C LYS A 182 -1.36 -5.68 0.20
N SER A 183 -1.94 -6.85 0.40
CA SER A 183 -1.26 -8.00 0.98
C SER A 183 -0.06 -8.44 0.13
N LYS A 184 1.03 -8.84 0.80
CA LYS A 184 2.18 -9.49 0.15
C LYS A 184 2.03 -11.01 0.06
N ARG A 185 1.17 -11.63 0.89
CA ARG A 185 1.09 -13.10 1.04
C ARG A 185 0.04 -13.73 0.13
N ASP A 186 -0.97 -12.98 -0.27
CA ASP A 186 -2.01 -13.49 -1.13
C ASP A 186 -1.53 -13.50 -2.59
N GLU A 187 -1.71 -14.60 -3.31
CA GLU A 187 -1.44 -14.71 -4.77
C GLU A 187 -2.33 -13.77 -5.63
N ASP A 188 -3.23 -13.05 -4.97
CA ASP A 188 -4.33 -12.28 -5.53
C ASP A 188 -4.12 -10.77 -5.34
N THR A 189 -5.06 -9.98 -5.86
CA THR A 189 -5.05 -8.52 -5.75
C THR A 189 -5.64 -8.01 -4.43
N PHE A 190 -5.62 -8.85 -3.39
CA PHE A 190 -6.30 -8.61 -2.11
C PHE A 190 -5.75 -7.38 -1.40
N MET A 191 -6.65 -6.47 -1.07
CA MET A 191 -6.35 -5.22 -0.37
C MET A 191 -7.47 -5.00 0.65
N TRP A 192 -7.13 -5.11 1.94
CA TRP A 192 -8.13 -5.29 3.00
C TRP A 192 -9.11 -4.12 3.15
N LEU A 193 -8.71 -2.88 2.82
CA LEU A 193 -9.62 -1.73 2.82
C LEU A 193 -10.71 -1.82 1.76
N ARG A 194 -10.41 -2.43 0.60
CA ARG A 194 -11.40 -2.67 -0.47
C ARG A 194 -12.17 -3.97 -0.24
N ASP A 195 -11.45 -5.01 0.14
CA ASP A 195 -11.99 -6.37 0.07
C ASP A 195 -12.58 -6.83 1.40
N ALA A 196 -11.99 -6.50 2.55
CA ALA A 196 -12.45 -6.98 3.85
C ALA A 196 -13.31 -5.94 4.60
N LEU A 197 -12.84 -4.69 4.69
CA LEU A 197 -13.49 -3.65 5.48
C LEU A 197 -14.95 -3.40 5.08
N PRO A 198 -15.34 -3.37 3.79
CA PRO A 198 -16.74 -3.19 3.41
C PRO A 198 -17.66 -4.34 3.81
N ARG A 199 -17.12 -5.56 3.99
CA ARG A 199 -17.89 -6.69 4.53
C ARG A 199 -18.04 -6.60 6.04
N LEU A 200 -16.98 -6.17 6.72
CA LEU A 200 -16.94 -6.02 8.18
C LEU A 200 -17.75 -4.79 8.65
N ARG A 201 -17.80 -3.72 7.85
CA ARG A 201 -18.60 -2.49 8.05
C ARG A 201 -19.41 -2.13 6.80
N PRO A 202 -20.57 -2.79 6.57
CA PRO A 202 -21.42 -2.49 5.41
C PRO A 202 -22.06 -1.09 5.43
N ASP A 203 -21.99 -0.38 6.56
CA ASP A 203 -22.48 0.98 6.78
C ASP A 203 -21.42 2.06 6.55
N MET A 204 -20.20 1.66 6.19
CA MET A 204 -19.03 2.52 6.02
C MET A 204 -18.56 2.53 4.55
N ARG A 205 -18.37 3.72 4.00
CA ARG A 205 -17.72 3.90 2.70
C ARG A 205 -16.23 4.13 2.92
N THR A 206 -15.41 3.26 2.38
CA THR A 206 -13.96 3.35 2.45
C THR A 206 -13.44 4.12 1.23
N ILE A 207 -12.58 5.09 1.47
CA ILE A 207 -12.03 6.00 0.46
C ILE A 207 -10.52 5.98 0.63
N LEU A 208 -9.80 5.69 -0.45
CA LEU A 208 -8.35 5.86 -0.49
C LEU A 208 -8.05 7.28 -0.95
N TYR A 209 -7.22 8.01 -0.20
CA TYR A 209 -6.67 9.29 -0.63
C TYR A 209 -5.22 9.09 -1.09
N GLY A 210 -4.98 9.26 -2.38
CA GLY A 210 -3.63 9.25 -2.95
C GLY A 210 -3.14 10.67 -3.20
N TYR A 211 -1.86 10.90 -2.94
CA TYR A 211 -1.16 12.11 -3.29
C TYR A 211 0.20 11.72 -3.88
N ASP A 212 0.88 12.66 -4.51
CA ASP A 212 2.22 12.40 -5.03
C ASP A 212 3.21 12.25 -3.87
N THR A 213 3.75 11.05 -3.70
CA THR A 213 4.69 10.69 -2.63
C THR A 213 6.14 10.58 -3.14
N THR A 214 6.40 10.93 -4.40
CA THR A 214 7.68 10.70 -5.07
C THR A 214 8.77 11.60 -4.47
N LEU A 215 9.90 11.00 -4.11
CA LEU A 215 11.01 11.69 -3.45
C LEU A 215 12.13 12.16 -4.39
N THR A 216 12.30 11.56 -5.56
CA THR A 216 13.37 11.91 -6.51
C THR A 216 12.80 12.25 -7.88
N GLU A 217 13.57 12.97 -8.69
CA GLU A 217 13.12 13.49 -9.99
C GLU A 217 11.87 14.37 -9.86
N SER A 218 11.67 14.90 -8.65
CA SER A 218 10.50 15.68 -8.28
C SER A 218 10.87 17.14 -8.44
N ASN A 219 10.31 17.80 -9.45
CA ASN A 219 10.33 19.26 -9.54
C ASN A 219 9.39 19.91 -8.50
N SER A 220 8.81 19.13 -7.58
CA SER A 220 7.83 19.57 -6.60
C SER A 220 8.48 19.80 -5.25
N PHE A 221 8.39 21.04 -4.77
CA PHE A 221 8.83 21.52 -3.45
C PHE A 221 7.70 21.51 -2.41
N LYS A 222 6.64 20.71 -2.63
CA LYS A 222 5.48 20.65 -1.74
C LYS A 222 5.89 20.33 -0.30
N SER A 223 5.51 21.22 0.61
CA SER A 223 5.63 21.01 2.04
C SER A 223 4.53 20.08 2.55
N ILE A 224 4.68 19.58 3.78
CA ILE A 224 3.62 18.84 4.50
C ILE A 224 2.32 19.66 4.54
N LYS A 225 2.43 20.98 4.68
CA LYS A 225 1.29 21.91 4.71
C LYS A 225 0.55 21.97 3.38
N ASP A 226 1.26 22.00 2.26
CA ASP A 226 0.63 22.03 0.92
C ASP A 226 -0.14 20.73 0.65
N ILE A 227 0.41 19.60 1.11
CA ILE A 227 -0.25 18.29 1.00
C ILE A 227 -1.47 18.22 1.91
N ALA A 228 -1.37 18.73 3.14
CA ALA A 228 -2.49 18.82 4.08
C ALA A 228 -3.60 19.75 3.58
N TRP A 229 -3.26 20.90 3.00
CA TRP A 229 -4.21 21.80 2.35
C TRP A 229 -4.95 21.11 1.20
N SER A 230 -4.24 20.37 0.37
CA SER A 230 -4.85 19.57 -0.70
C SER A 230 -5.84 18.53 -0.15
N LEU A 231 -5.53 17.92 0.99
CA LEU A 231 -6.45 17.00 1.67
C LEU A 231 -7.70 17.76 2.15
N ILE A 232 -7.55 18.93 2.79
CA ILE A 232 -8.67 19.78 3.23
C ILE A 232 -9.61 20.11 2.05
N GLU A 233 -9.06 20.54 0.91
CA GLU A 233 -9.86 20.86 -0.28
C GLU A 233 -10.65 19.65 -0.81
N ASN A 234 -10.06 18.45 -0.77
CA ASN A 234 -10.78 17.23 -1.11
C ASN A 234 -11.85 16.88 -0.08
N LEU A 235 -11.61 17.11 1.23
CA LEU A 235 -12.60 16.89 2.29
C LEU A 235 -13.80 17.83 2.15
N LYS A 236 -13.58 19.09 1.78
CA LYS A 236 -14.65 20.08 1.50
C LYS A 236 -15.58 19.63 0.36
N CYS A 237 -15.06 18.82 -0.57
CA CYS A 237 -15.84 18.27 -1.68
C CYS A 237 -16.70 17.05 -1.29
N MET A 238 -16.68 16.62 -0.03
CA MET A 238 -17.44 15.47 0.45
C MET A 238 -18.73 15.90 1.14
N LYS A 239 -19.82 15.14 0.93
CA LYS A 239 -21.00 15.25 1.78
C LYS A 239 -20.59 14.91 3.22
N PRO A 240 -20.83 15.81 4.19
CA PRO A 240 -20.41 15.56 5.55
C PRO A 240 -21.08 14.33 6.16
N LYS A 241 -20.24 13.42 6.64
CA LYS A 241 -20.57 12.19 7.35
C LYS A 241 -19.53 12.00 8.45
N PRO A 242 -19.89 11.37 9.58
CA PRO A 242 -18.92 10.92 10.57
C PRO A 242 -17.71 10.24 9.90
N LEU A 243 -16.55 10.88 10.03
CA LEU A 243 -15.31 10.53 9.35
C LEU A 243 -14.40 9.77 10.31
N VAL A 244 -13.94 8.61 9.84
CA VAL A 244 -12.88 7.82 10.48
C VAL A 244 -11.63 7.88 9.61
N VAL A 245 -10.46 7.93 10.23
CA VAL A 245 -9.19 7.96 9.49
C VAL A 245 -8.34 6.73 9.78
N ILE A 246 -7.71 6.21 8.73
CA ILE A 246 -6.69 5.17 8.79
C ILE A 246 -5.46 5.77 8.13
N ALA A 247 -4.41 6.01 8.89
CA ALA A 247 -3.25 6.73 8.38
C ALA A 247 -1.95 6.00 8.70
N HIS A 248 -1.04 5.93 7.72
CA HIS A 248 0.25 5.26 7.86
C HIS A 248 1.39 6.26 7.68
N SER A 249 2.38 6.21 8.58
CA SER A 249 3.61 7.01 8.48
C SER A 249 3.29 8.51 8.24
N LEU A 250 3.89 9.14 7.22
CA LEU A 250 3.62 10.52 6.79
C LEU A 250 2.12 10.84 6.61
N GLY A 251 1.29 9.88 6.18
CA GLY A 251 -0.15 10.09 6.04
C GLY A 251 -0.82 10.51 7.35
N GLY A 252 -0.28 10.09 8.49
CA GLY A 252 -0.75 10.52 9.81
C GLY A 252 -0.37 11.97 10.11
N ILE A 253 0.84 12.37 9.75
CA ILE A 253 1.33 13.75 9.90
C ILE A 253 0.53 14.71 9.01
N ILE A 254 0.25 14.32 7.75
CA ILE A 254 -0.59 15.09 6.84
C ILE A 254 -1.99 15.29 7.42
N PHE A 255 -2.57 14.25 8.01
CA PHE A 255 -3.89 14.37 8.63
C PHE A 255 -3.87 15.27 9.88
N GLN A 256 -2.83 15.16 10.72
CA GLN A 256 -2.65 16.04 11.86
C GLN A 256 -2.55 17.50 11.43
N GLU A 257 -1.70 17.81 10.44
CA GLU A 257 -1.54 19.16 9.90
C GLU A 257 -2.86 19.67 9.29
N ALA A 258 -3.62 18.81 8.62
CA ALA A 258 -4.92 19.17 8.08
C ALA A 258 -5.92 19.57 9.19
N LEU A 259 -5.96 18.85 10.31
CA LEU A 259 -6.82 19.23 11.44
C LEU A 259 -6.38 20.54 12.10
N VAL A 260 -5.08 20.75 12.23
CA VAL A 260 -4.53 22.02 12.73
C VAL A 260 -4.85 23.18 11.80
N GLY A 261 -4.86 22.95 10.48
CA GLY A 261 -5.30 23.92 9.49
C GLY A 261 -6.78 24.28 9.65
N LEU A 262 -7.66 23.28 9.71
CA LEU A 262 -9.11 23.45 9.87
C LEU A 262 -9.50 24.18 11.17
N ASP A 263 -8.70 24.04 12.24
CA ASP A 263 -8.94 24.69 13.54
C ASP A 263 -8.64 26.21 13.49
N LYS A 264 -7.74 26.63 12.58
CA LYS A 264 -7.27 28.02 12.46
C LYS A 264 -8.08 28.87 11.50
N ASP A 265 -8.99 28.28 10.73
CA ASP A 265 -9.74 28.96 9.66
C ASP A 265 -11.18 29.34 10.10
N GLU A 266 -11.92 29.99 9.20
CA GLU A 266 -13.27 30.51 9.39
C GLU A 266 -14.30 29.42 9.75
N ALA A 267 -15.47 29.85 10.25
CA ALA A 267 -16.52 29.00 10.81
C ALA A 267 -17.00 27.82 9.92
N ALA A 268 -16.81 27.89 8.60
CA ALA A 268 -17.18 26.81 7.67
C ALA A 268 -16.22 25.60 7.73
N GLU A 269 -14.96 25.80 8.14
CA GLU A 269 -13.95 24.74 8.21
C GLU A 269 -14.00 23.97 9.54
N GLN A 270 -14.35 24.65 10.63
CA GLN A 270 -14.64 24.03 11.92
C GLN A 270 -15.77 22.99 11.82
N VAL A 271 -16.69 23.18 10.87
CA VAL A 271 -17.74 22.20 10.60
C VAL A 271 -17.14 20.86 10.14
N LEU A 272 -16.02 20.84 9.40
CA LEU A 272 -15.35 19.59 9.01
C LEU A 272 -14.73 18.86 10.22
N LEU A 273 -14.13 19.60 11.16
CA LEU A 273 -13.58 19.03 12.40
C LEU A 273 -14.64 18.26 13.18
N ASN A 274 -15.85 18.82 13.32
CA ASN A 274 -16.96 18.22 14.06
C ASN A 274 -17.41 16.85 13.51
N TYR A 275 -17.10 16.52 12.25
CA TYR A 275 -17.41 15.21 11.69
C TYR A 275 -16.34 14.17 11.96
N VAL A 276 -15.13 14.57 12.38
CA VAL A 276 -14.03 13.64 12.63
C VAL A 276 -14.26 12.91 13.94
N ARG A 277 -14.47 11.59 13.85
CA ARG A 277 -14.69 10.72 15.01
C ARG A 277 -13.40 10.22 15.65
N GLY A 278 -12.32 10.20 14.87
CA GLY A 278 -11.01 9.73 15.27
C GLY A 278 -10.36 8.83 14.22
N GLY A 279 -9.35 8.06 14.62
CA GLY A 279 -8.59 7.26 13.66
C GLY A 279 -7.66 6.22 14.25
N VAL A 280 -7.13 5.38 13.35
CA VAL A 280 -6.09 4.39 13.63
C VAL A 280 -4.83 4.80 12.87
N PHE A 281 -3.77 5.05 13.61
CA PHE A 281 -2.50 5.58 13.12
C PHE A 281 -1.43 4.50 13.18
N PHE A 282 -0.78 4.20 12.07
CA PHE A 282 0.22 3.14 11.93
C PHE A 282 1.61 3.74 11.76
N GLY A 283 2.48 3.58 12.76
CA GLY A 283 3.88 4.01 12.68
C GLY A 283 4.05 5.50 12.36
N VAL A 284 3.15 6.36 12.85
CA VAL A 284 3.17 7.79 12.51
C VAL A 284 4.30 8.48 13.25
N PRO A 285 5.27 9.11 12.57
CA PRO A 285 6.51 9.58 13.18
C PRO A 285 6.31 10.90 13.94
N SER A 286 5.48 10.90 14.99
CA SER A 286 5.08 12.12 15.71
C SER A 286 6.23 12.77 16.49
N LYS A 287 7.36 12.05 16.67
CA LYS A 287 8.62 12.54 17.25
C LYS A 287 9.81 12.34 16.29
N GLY A 288 9.52 12.20 15.00
CA GLY A 288 10.49 11.96 13.93
C GLY A 288 10.75 10.49 13.63
N MET A 289 11.49 10.26 12.55
CA MET A 289 11.86 8.93 12.07
C MET A 289 13.31 8.86 11.58
N GLU A 290 13.80 7.64 11.38
CA GLU A 290 15.06 7.41 10.69
C GLU A 290 14.94 7.89 9.23
N THR A 291 15.74 8.89 8.87
CA THR A 291 15.75 9.48 7.52
C THR A 291 17.11 9.43 6.84
N ASP A 292 18.18 8.96 7.49
CA ASP A 292 19.55 9.04 6.95
C ASP A 292 19.67 8.37 5.57
N ALA A 293 19.09 7.17 5.43
CA ALA A 293 19.13 6.43 4.18
C ALA A 293 18.31 7.09 3.06
N LEU A 294 17.23 7.80 3.40
CA LEU A 294 16.44 8.56 2.44
C LEU A 294 17.13 9.87 2.06
N ARG A 295 17.73 10.56 3.04
CA ARG A 295 18.45 11.82 2.83
C ARG A 295 19.62 11.62 1.86
N ALA A 296 20.36 10.51 2.01
CA ALA A 296 21.44 10.16 1.09
C ALA A 296 21.00 9.89 -0.36
N MET A 297 19.69 9.75 -0.62
CA MET A 297 19.12 9.49 -1.95
C MET A 297 18.53 10.73 -2.59
N VAL A 298 18.28 11.79 -1.82
CA VAL A 298 17.66 13.06 -2.28
C VAL A 298 18.61 14.25 -2.13
N ASP A 299 19.92 14.00 -2.01
CA ASP A 299 20.94 15.04 -1.85
C ASP A 299 20.88 16.05 -3.01
N GLY A 300 20.53 17.30 -2.72
CA GLY A 300 20.32 18.38 -3.67
C GLY A 300 18.92 18.45 -4.31
N GLU A 301 17.98 17.58 -3.93
CA GLU A 301 16.60 17.60 -4.43
C GLU A 301 15.69 18.53 -3.60
N PRO A 302 14.63 19.12 -4.18
CA PRO A 302 13.70 20.00 -3.46
C PRO A 302 12.99 19.36 -2.27
N THR A 303 12.98 18.02 -2.18
CA THR A 303 12.33 17.26 -1.12
C THR A 303 13.14 17.14 0.17
N GLU A 304 14.37 17.67 0.24
CA GLU A 304 15.18 17.64 1.47
C GLU A 304 14.46 18.22 2.68
N GLN A 305 13.78 19.36 2.51
CA GLN A 305 13.04 20.02 3.59
C GLN A 305 11.96 19.10 4.19
N LEU A 306 11.32 18.27 3.38
CA LEU A 306 10.34 17.29 3.86
C LEU A 306 10.98 16.23 4.75
N LEU A 307 12.22 15.82 4.45
CA LEU A 307 12.96 14.87 5.29
C LEU A 307 13.49 15.52 6.57
N ASP A 308 13.85 16.81 6.51
CA ASP A 308 14.23 17.59 7.69
C ASP A 308 13.05 17.71 8.66
N ASP A 309 11.87 18.05 8.14
CA ASP A 309 10.64 18.12 8.93
C ASP A 309 10.29 16.77 9.57
N LEU A 310 10.62 15.64 8.92
CA LEU A 310 10.37 14.28 9.41
C LEU A 310 11.49 13.69 10.29
N SER A 311 12.62 14.39 10.42
CA SER A 311 13.77 13.88 11.16
C SER A 311 13.52 13.82 12.68
N ILE A 312 14.32 12.99 13.36
CA ILE A 312 14.32 12.89 14.82
C ILE A 312 14.58 14.29 15.42
N GLU A 313 13.88 14.61 16.52
CA GLU A 313 13.96 15.92 17.20
C GLU A 313 13.43 17.13 16.40
N SER A 314 12.66 16.89 15.33
CA SER A 314 11.93 17.95 14.61
C SER A 314 11.05 18.79 15.53
N THR A 315 11.36 20.08 15.64
CA THR A 315 10.57 21.06 16.40
C THR A 315 9.19 21.27 15.77
N TYR A 316 9.10 21.16 14.45
CA TYR A 316 7.86 21.18 13.70
C TYR A 316 6.91 20.06 14.15
N LEU A 317 7.39 18.81 14.17
CA LEU A 317 6.57 17.66 14.57
C LEU A 317 6.14 17.73 16.04
N ASN A 318 7.00 18.22 16.91
CA ASN A 318 6.65 18.43 18.32
C ASN A 318 5.49 19.41 18.49
N LYS A 319 5.58 20.58 17.82
CA LYS A 319 4.51 21.57 17.84
C LYS A 319 3.22 21.02 17.22
N LEU A 320 3.33 20.30 16.10
CA LEU A 320 2.18 19.71 15.42
C LEU A 320 1.44 18.68 16.30
N ASP A 321 2.17 17.77 16.94
CA ASP A 321 1.58 16.77 17.84
C ASP A 321 0.91 17.44 19.06
N ASP A 322 1.45 18.54 19.59
CA ASP A 322 0.85 19.29 20.69
C ASP A 322 -0.44 20.03 20.27
N ASP A 323 -0.42 20.74 19.14
CA ASP A 323 -1.60 21.39 18.57
C ASP A 323 -2.70 20.34 18.27
N PHE A 324 -2.35 19.23 17.62
CA PHE A 324 -3.27 18.13 17.33
C PHE A 324 -3.86 17.48 18.59
N LYS A 325 -3.07 17.29 19.66
CA LYS A 325 -3.57 16.77 20.95
C LYS A 325 -4.66 17.65 21.53
N SER A 326 -4.46 18.96 21.46
CA SER A 326 -5.44 19.94 21.95
C SER A 326 -6.77 19.79 21.20
N ILE A 327 -6.72 19.81 19.87
CA ILE A 327 -7.89 19.69 18.99
C ILE A 327 -8.60 18.34 19.20
N ALA A 328 -7.85 17.23 19.15
CA ALA A 328 -8.43 15.90 19.31
C ALA A 328 -9.11 15.71 20.67
N SER A 329 -8.61 16.36 21.72
CA SER A 329 -9.22 16.34 23.06
C SER A 329 -10.49 17.19 23.11
N GLY A 330 -10.46 18.39 22.52
CA GLY A 330 -11.63 19.27 22.41
C GLY A 330 -12.79 18.62 21.64
N GLU A 331 -12.48 18.01 20.51
CA GLU A 331 -13.43 17.29 19.64
C GLU A 331 -13.75 15.87 20.12
N LYS A 332 -13.18 15.44 21.25
CA LYS A 332 -13.38 14.10 21.85
C LYS A 332 -13.12 12.95 20.88
N MET A 333 -12.12 13.10 20.01
CA MET A 333 -11.76 12.12 19.00
C MET A 333 -11.22 10.83 19.64
N LYS A 334 -11.65 9.68 19.13
CA LYS A 334 -11.15 8.37 19.57
C LYS A 334 -9.94 7.95 18.72
N LEU A 335 -8.74 8.04 19.30
CA LEU A 335 -7.49 7.77 18.57
C LEU A 335 -6.82 6.47 19.03
N PHE A 336 -6.27 5.72 18.07
CA PHE A 336 -5.48 4.51 18.33
C PHE A 336 -4.15 4.53 17.57
N TRP A 337 -3.08 4.08 18.21
CA TRP A 337 -1.70 4.16 17.73
C TRP A 337 -1.06 2.78 17.65
N ALA A 338 -0.73 2.34 16.45
CA ALA A 338 -0.02 1.10 16.18
C ALA A 338 1.47 1.37 16.00
N TYR A 339 2.32 0.51 16.56
CA TYR A 339 3.78 0.58 16.41
C TYR A 339 4.36 -0.74 15.87
N GLU A 340 5.44 -0.63 15.09
CA GLU A 340 6.19 -1.77 14.56
C GLU A 340 6.93 -2.53 15.67
N THR A 341 7.11 -3.84 15.50
CA THR A 341 7.95 -4.67 16.38
C THR A 341 9.03 -5.46 15.66
N LYS A 342 9.13 -5.31 14.33
CA LYS A 342 10.23 -5.83 13.52
C LYS A 342 10.97 -4.67 12.87
N THR A 343 12.26 -4.83 12.66
CA THR A 343 13.06 -3.85 11.91
C THR A 343 12.71 -3.90 10.42
N THR A 344 12.81 -2.76 9.76
CA THR A 344 12.59 -2.61 8.32
C THR A 344 13.95 -2.48 7.61
N PRO A 345 14.20 -3.17 6.49
CA PRO A 345 15.37 -2.86 5.67
C PRO A 345 15.30 -1.40 5.18
N THR A 346 16.40 -0.66 5.30
CA THR A 346 16.47 0.71 4.77
C THR A 346 16.64 0.68 3.25
N VAL A 347 16.52 1.84 2.61
CA VAL A 347 16.97 2.00 1.23
C VAL A 347 18.48 1.78 1.17
N ALA A 348 18.95 1.13 0.10
CA ALA A 348 20.38 0.94 -0.12
C ALA A 348 21.01 2.26 -0.62
N VAL A 349 22.11 2.66 0.02
CA VAL A 349 22.79 3.94 -0.25
C VAL A 349 23.85 3.75 -1.33
N GLY A 350 24.04 4.77 -2.18
CA GLY A 350 25.22 4.90 -3.04
C GLY A 350 25.01 4.70 -4.54
N GLN A 351 23.81 4.30 -5.00
CA GLN A 351 23.42 4.23 -6.43
C GLN A 351 21.89 4.32 -6.59
N PRO A 352 21.27 5.53 -6.53
CA PRO A 352 19.81 5.68 -6.50
C PRO A 352 19.08 5.00 -7.67
N GLU A 353 19.63 5.09 -8.88
CA GLU A 353 19.09 4.43 -10.08
C GLU A 353 19.09 2.89 -9.99
N LYS A 354 20.08 2.30 -9.32
CA LYS A 354 20.18 0.85 -9.17
C LYS A 354 19.17 0.29 -8.18
N TYR A 355 18.78 1.10 -7.20
CA TYR A 355 17.89 0.69 -6.12
C TYR A 355 16.47 1.19 -6.31
N ARG A 356 16.12 1.71 -7.49
CA ARG A 356 14.72 1.99 -7.81
C ARG A 356 14.04 0.67 -8.14
N ARG A 357 13.01 0.31 -7.38
CA ARG A 357 12.16 -0.84 -7.70
C ARG A 357 11.48 -0.58 -9.02
N THR A 358 11.05 -1.67 -9.65
CA THR A 358 10.25 -1.56 -10.86
C THR A 358 9.05 -0.64 -10.66
N ASP A 359 8.45 -0.49 -9.47
CA ASP A 359 7.30 0.41 -9.21
C ASP A 359 7.62 1.89 -9.00
N GLY A 360 8.85 2.33 -9.26
CA GLY A 360 9.26 3.74 -9.17
C GLY A 360 9.66 4.17 -7.76
N TYR A 361 9.38 3.33 -6.76
CA TYR A 361 9.72 3.51 -5.35
C TYR A 361 11.06 2.88 -5.01
N PHE A 362 11.67 3.27 -3.90
CA PHE A 362 12.97 2.71 -3.54
C PHE A 362 12.92 1.26 -3.03
N GLU A 363 13.92 0.49 -3.46
CA GLU A 363 14.18 -0.86 -2.99
C GLU A 363 14.84 -0.78 -1.62
N ARG A 364 14.23 -1.52 -0.69
CA ARG A 364 14.69 -1.60 0.68
C ARG A 364 15.55 -2.85 0.84
N SER A 365 16.82 -2.73 0.47
CA SER A 365 17.83 -3.80 0.57
C SER A 365 19.02 -3.41 1.46
N GLY A 366 18.93 -2.27 2.15
CA GLY A 366 19.93 -1.79 3.11
C GLY A 366 19.86 -2.48 4.47
N PRO A 367 20.66 -2.03 5.44
CA PRO A 367 20.63 -2.56 6.81
C PRO A 367 19.24 -2.42 7.44
N HIS A 368 18.91 -3.34 8.34
CA HIS A 368 17.63 -3.29 9.05
C HIS A 368 17.68 -2.27 10.19
N LYS A 369 16.72 -1.35 10.23
CA LYS A 369 16.55 -0.36 11.30
C LYS A 369 15.11 -0.33 11.80
N VAL A 370 14.91 0.15 13.03
CA VAL A 370 13.59 0.62 13.47
C VAL A 370 13.41 1.98 12.82
N LEU A 371 12.46 2.11 11.89
CA LEU A 371 12.27 3.36 11.16
C LEU A 371 11.53 4.36 12.02
N VAL A 372 10.54 3.91 12.79
CA VAL A 372 9.79 4.76 13.70
C VAL A 372 9.80 4.13 15.08
N SER A 373 10.47 4.79 16.02
CA SER A 373 10.52 4.31 17.41
C SER A 373 9.11 4.19 17.99
N ARG A 374 8.93 3.30 18.96
CA ARG A 374 7.64 3.14 19.67
C ARG A 374 7.16 4.45 20.29
N GLU A 375 8.08 5.25 20.81
CA GLU A 375 7.78 6.57 21.36
C GLU A 375 7.23 7.51 20.29
N SER A 376 7.90 7.58 19.13
CA SER A 376 7.48 8.41 18.01
C SER A 376 6.14 7.95 17.43
N ALA A 377 5.98 6.64 17.20
CA ALA A 377 4.75 6.01 16.68
C ALA A 377 3.52 6.21 17.56
N THR A 378 3.71 6.57 18.83
CA THR A 378 2.62 6.82 19.80
C THR A 378 2.57 8.29 20.25
N GLY A 379 3.43 9.15 19.71
CA GLY A 379 3.61 10.55 20.14
C GLY A 379 3.81 10.69 21.65
N GLY A 380 4.63 9.81 22.23
CA GLY A 380 4.94 9.77 23.67
C GLY A 380 3.82 9.19 24.56
N ARG A 381 2.72 8.69 23.99
CA ARG A 381 1.58 8.15 24.77
C ARG A 381 1.82 6.72 25.26
N TYR A 382 2.95 6.10 24.90
CA TYR A 382 3.35 4.79 25.41
C TYR A 382 4.16 4.93 26.70
N SER A 383 3.75 4.23 27.76
CA SER A 383 4.54 4.11 28.98
C SER A 383 5.03 2.67 29.16
N PRO A 384 6.35 2.41 29.22
CA PRO A 384 6.89 1.07 29.46
C PRO A 384 6.60 0.54 30.86
N THR A 385 6.50 1.44 31.84
CA THR A 385 6.35 1.15 33.28
C THR A 385 4.98 1.52 33.82
N GLY A 386 4.18 2.27 33.05
CA GLY A 386 2.83 2.68 33.40
C GLY A 386 1.75 1.67 32.95
N PRO A 387 0.48 1.93 33.32
CA PRO A 387 -0.63 1.10 32.88
C PRO A 387 -0.72 1.09 31.35
N ARG A 388 -0.98 -0.10 30.79
CA ARG A 388 -1.10 -0.28 29.35
C ARG A 388 -2.24 0.60 28.82
N SER A 389 -1.93 1.61 28.02
CA SER A 389 -2.96 2.40 27.36
C SER A 389 -3.69 1.54 26.34
N ALA A 390 -5.01 1.44 26.45
CA ALA A 390 -5.85 0.77 25.46
C ALA A 390 -5.83 1.47 24.08
N SER A 391 -5.31 2.69 24.00
CA SER A 391 -5.12 3.43 22.75
C SER A 391 -3.95 2.93 21.92
N ASN A 392 -2.97 2.22 22.52
CA ASN A 392 -1.74 1.85 21.81
C ASN A 392 -1.67 0.33 21.66
N PHE A 393 -1.18 -0.16 20.52
CA PHE A 393 -1.06 -1.60 20.28
C PHE A 393 0.12 -1.94 19.36
N PRO A 394 0.78 -3.09 19.58
CA PRO A 394 1.81 -3.57 18.67
C PRO A 394 1.18 -4.19 17.42
N ILE A 395 1.93 -4.15 16.31
CA ILE A 395 1.72 -5.02 15.16
C ILE A 395 3.02 -5.78 14.92
N ASP A 396 2.94 -7.11 14.86
CA ASP A 396 4.10 -7.97 14.65
C ASP A 396 4.61 -7.98 13.20
N GLU A 397 4.93 -6.79 12.70
CA GLU A 397 5.50 -6.55 11.38
C GLU A 397 6.45 -5.36 11.41
N ASN A 398 7.17 -5.16 10.30
CA ASN A 398 8.01 -3.99 10.06
C ASN A 398 7.16 -2.79 9.60
N HIS A 399 7.73 -1.58 9.61
CA HIS A 399 7.06 -0.32 9.22
C HIS A 399 6.38 -0.38 7.85
N SER A 400 7.00 -1.06 6.87
CA SER A 400 6.46 -1.16 5.51
C SER A 400 5.30 -2.15 5.38
N ASP A 401 5.21 -3.12 6.28
CA ASP A 401 4.30 -4.27 6.17
C ASP A 401 3.20 -4.27 7.23
N MET A 402 3.29 -3.43 8.26
CA MET A 402 2.31 -3.31 9.35
C MET A 402 0.89 -2.91 8.91
N VAL A 403 0.70 -2.54 7.64
CA VAL A 403 -0.59 -2.17 7.04
C VAL A 403 -1.02 -3.09 5.90
N LYS A 404 -0.25 -4.15 5.60
CA LYS A 404 -0.45 -5.06 4.46
C LYS A 404 -1.10 -6.38 4.89
N PHE A 405 -2.22 -6.28 5.57
CA PHE A 405 -2.93 -7.44 6.11
C PHE A 405 -3.39 -8.39 5.00
N HIS A 406 -3.17 -9.69 5.23
CA HIS A 406 -3.70 -10.74 4.38
C HIS A 406 -5.12 -11.14 4.80
N ASN A 407 -5.80 -11.95 3.99
CA ASN A 407 -7.10 -12.46 4.38
C ASN A 407 -6.98 -13.35 5.64
N GLY A 408 -7.78 -13.08 6.66
CA GLY A 408 -7.70 -13.79 7.95
C GLY A 408 -6.53 -13.40 8.86
N ASP A 409 -5.88 -12.26 8.61
CA ASP A 409 -4.81 -11.74 9.48
C ASP A 409 -5.37 -11.32 10.85
N SER A 410 -4.76 -11.79 11.95
CA SER A 410 -5.20 -11.46 13.30
C SER A 410 -5.08 -9.97 13.65
N ASN A 411 -4.14 -9.25 13.02
CA ASN A 411 -4.01 -7.80 13.24
C ASN A 411 -5.21 -7.04 12.63
N LEU A 412 -5.81 -7.58 11.56
CA LEU A 412 -7.00 -6.98 10.95
C LEU A 412 -8.18 -7.00 11.94
N ASP A 413 -8.36 -8.08 12.70
CA ASP A 413 -9.40 -8.16 13.73
C ASP A 413 -9.20 -7.13 14.85
N VAL A 414 -7.95 -6.92 15.27
CA VAL A 414 -7.59 -5.88 16.25
C VAL A 414 -7.94 -4.50 15.72
N VAL A 415 -7.54 -4.19 14.48
CA VAL A 415 -7.81 -2.90 13.82
C VAL A 415 -9.32 -2.70 13.67
N PHE A 416 -10.06 -3.72 13.24
CA PHE A 416 -11.52 -3.66 13.11
C PHE A 416 -12.21 -3.37 14.45
N ASN A 417 -11.75 -3.99 15.54
CA ASN A 417 -12.25 -3.69 16.89
C ASN A 417 -11.98 -2.23 17.29
N LYS A 418 -10.85 -1.64 16.87
CA LYS A 418 -10.58 -0.21 17.08
C LYS A 418 -11.52 0.67 16.26
N LEU A 419 -11.70 0.38 14.97
CA LEU A 419 -12.62 1.11 14.10
C LEU A 419 -14.06 1.09 14.62
N THR A 420 -14.49 -0.04 15.19
CA THR A 420 -15.80 -0.18 15.84
C THR A 420 -15.93 0.72 17.07
N GLN A 421 -14.89 0.80 17.91
CA GLN A 421 -14.87 1.72 19.06
C GLN A 421 -14.97 3.19 18.64
N ILE A 422 -14.31 3.59 17.54
CA ILE A 422 -14.40 4.97 17.00
C ILE A 422 -15.84 5.28 16.58
N CYS A 423 -16.48 4.33 15.88
CA CYS A 423 -17.83 4.54 15.36
C CYS A 423 -18.92 4.56 16.44
N ASN A 424 -18.68 3.90 17.58
CA ASN A 424 -19.59 3.85 18.71
C ASN A 424 -19.35 4.95 19.77
N ALA A 425 -18.33 5.80 19.57
CA ALA A 425 -17.88 6.79 20.55
C ALA A 425 -18.84 7.97 20.78
#